data_AF-A0A3S0L685-F1
#
_entry.id   AF-A0A3S0L685-F1
#
_cell.length_a   1.000
_cell.length_b   1.000
_cell.length_c   1.000
_cell.angle_alpha   90.00
_cell.angle_beta   90.00
_cell.angle_gamma   90.00
#
_symmetry.space_group_name_H-M   'P 1'
#
loop_
_entity.id
_entity.type
_entity.pdbx_description
1 polymer ?
#
loop_
_entity_poly.entity_id
_entity_poly.type
_entity_poly.pdbx_seq_one_letter_code
_entity_poly.pdbx_strand_id
1 'polypeptide(L)' 'MIQLKPWYEFDGKVFRFKFGVENSAASREAAQTCKQFSPDDEDEQIDDTLVSCYNCMNRRWLIDGVECIQFK' A
#
# COMPACT_ATOMS: atom_id res chain seq x y z
N MET A 1 -1.32 8.05 15.80
CA MET A 1 -2.33 8.35 14.76
C MET A 1 -1.74 7.92 13.43
N ILE A 2 -2.49 7.13 12.65
CA ILE A 2 -2.03 6.61 11.36
C ILE A 2 -2.39 7.65 10.30
N GLN A 3 -1.40 8.17 9.58
CA GLN A 3 -1.56 9.31 8.66
C GLN A 3 -1.37 8.83 7.22
N LEU A 4 -2.28 7.96 6.75
CA LEU A 4 -2.27 7.43 5.38
C LEU A 4 -2.96 8.31 4.34
N LYS A 5 -3.53 9.43 4.77
CA LYS A 5 -4.07 10.44 3.84
C LYS A 5 -2.87 11.31 3.41
N PRO A 6 -2.53 11.41 2.11
CA PRO A 6 -3.42 11.49 0.96
C PRO A 6 -3.57 10.24 0.06
N TRP A 7 -2.83 9.14 0.25
CA TRP A 7 -2.75 8.07 -0.75
C TRP A 7 -3.90 7.05 -0.72
N TYR A 8 -4.60 6.94 0.42
CA TYR A 8 -5.71 6.01 0.58
C TYR A 8 -7.07 6.73 0.72
N GLU A 9 -8.11 6.12 0.14
CA GLU A 9 -9.51 6.46 0.34
C GLU A 9 -10.26 5.31 1.00
N PHE A 10 -11.32 5.62 1.74
CA PHE A 10 -12.18 4.61 2.35
C PHE A 10 -13.43 4.44 1.50
N ASP A 11 -13.66 3.23 0.97
CA ASP A 11 -14.80 2.91 0.11
C ASP A 11 -16.08 2.52 0.88
N GLY A 12 -16.05 2.66 2.22
CA GLY A 12 -17.11 2.21 3.12
C GLY A 12 -16.82 0.87 3.79
N LYS A 13 -15.80 0.13 3.34
CA LYS A 13 -15.37 -1.15 3.95
C LYS A 13 -13.87 -1.23 4.15
N VAL A 14 -13.08 -0.78 3.19
CA VAL A 14 -11.62 -0.95 3.20
C VAL A 14 -10.92 0.34 2.76
N PHE A 15 -9.63 0.44 3.08
CA PHE A 15 -8.79 1.52 2.58
C PHE A 15 -8.17 1.14 1.24
N ARG A 16 -8.59 1.82 0.18
CA ARG A 16 -8.13 1.66 -1.21
C ARG A 16 -7.03 2.65 -1.54
N PHE A 17 -5.96 2.15 -2.13
CA PHE A 17 -4.92 2.99 -2.69
C PHE A 17 -5.47 3.68 -3.95
N LYS A 18 -5.51 5.02 -3.95
CA LYS A 18 -6.25 5.81 -4.94
C LYS A 18 -5.69 5.76 -6.36
N PHE A 19 -4.44 5.33 -6.51
CA PHE A 19 -3.69 5.45 -7.76
C PHE A 19 -3.55 4.12 -8.51
N GLY A 20 -4.32 3.09 -8.14
CA GLY A 20 -4.28 1.79 -8.78
C GLY A 20 -2.98 1.01 -8.52
N VAL A 21 -2.58 0.17 -9.47
CA VAL A 21 -1.43 -0.74 -9.32
C VAL A 21 -0.12 -0.21 -9.92
N GLU A 22 -0.15 0.95 -10.58
CA GLU A 22 0.97 1.44 -11.42
C GLU A 22 1.60 2.76 -10.94
N ASN A 23 1.30 3.22 -9.73
CA ASN A 23 1.87 4.46 -9.19
C ASN A 23 2.85 4.17 -8.05
N SER A 24 4.01 3.63 -8.43
CA SER A 24 5.10 3.29 -7.50
C SER A 24 5.60 4.50 -6.71
N ALA A 25 5.61 5.71 -7.30
CA ALA A 25 6.03 6.92 -6.59
C ALA A 25 5.14 7.21 -5.37
N ALA A 26 3.82 7.23 -5.57
CA ALA A 26 2.85 7.41 -4.49
C ALA A 26 2.90 6.25 -3.47
N SER A 27 3.15 5.03 -3.95
CA SER A 27 3.24 3.82 -3.12
C SER A 27 4.44 3.88 -2.17
N ARG A 28 5.60 4.34 -2.66
CA ARG A 28 6.83 4.55 -1.88
C ARG A 28 6.65 5.65 -0.85
N GLU A 29 6.08 6.79 -1.25
CA GLU A 29 5.81 7.92 -0.36
C GLU A 29 4.89 7.52 0.82
N ALA A 30 3.81 6.79 0.51
CA ALA A 30 2.90 6.26 1.52
C ALA A 30 3.60 5.31 2.49
N ALA A 31 4.38 4.35 1.98
CA ALA A 31 5.08 3.37 2.80
C ALA A 31 6.14 4.00 3.72
N GLN A 32 6.88 5.01 3.25
CA GLN A 32 7.89 5.72 4.05
C GLN A 32 7.31 6.39 5.29
N THR A 33 6.03 6.81 5.23
CA THR A 33 5.34 7.44 6.37
C THR A 33 4.56 6.44 7.22
N CYS A 34 4.47 5.17 6.80
CA CYS A 34 3.65 4.15 7.42
C CYS A 34 4.38 3.43 8.56
N LYS A 35 3.91 3.65 9.80
CA LYS A 35 4.43 2.96 10.99
C LYS A 35 4.08 1.47 11.08
N GLN A 36 3.23 0.99 10.18
CA GLN A 36 2.76 -0.39 10.11
C GLN A 36 3.26 -1.09 8.83
N PHE A 37 4.20 -0.46 8.11
CA PHE A 37 4.85 -1.10 6.99
C PHE A 37 5.55 -2.36 7.48
N SER A 38 5.31 -3.46 6.77
CA SER A 38 6.00 -4.72 6.97
C SER A 38 6.35 -5.27 5.60
N PRO A 39 7.65 -5.46 5.29
CA PRO A 39 8.06 -5.91 3.97
C PRO A 39 7.44 -7.28 3.68
N ASP A 40 7.06 -7.47 2.42
CA ASP A 40 6.63 -8.76 1.90
C ASP A 40 7.82 -9.68 1.60
N ASP A 41 7.53 -10.95 1.32
CA ASP A 41 8.55 -11.89 0.84
C ASP A 41 9.26 -11.32 -0.40
N GLU A 42 10.60 -11.46 -0.46
CA GLU A 42 11.43 -10.90 -1.54
C GLU A 42 10.96 -11.36 -2.92
N ASP A 43 10.53 -12.62 -3.04
CA ASP A 43 10.05 -13.20 -4.30
C ASP A 43 8.65 -12.67 -4.72
N GLU A 44 7.92 -12.02 -3.80
CA GLU A 44 6.60 -11.42 -4.04
C GLU A 44 6.64 -9.89 -4.19
N GLN A 45 7.81 -9.28 -4.01
CA GLN A 45 8.01 -7.84 -4.22
C GLN A 45 7.99 -7.51 -5.72
N ILE A 46 7.30 -6.43 -6.07
CA ILE A 46 7.14 -6.00 -7.48
C ILE A 46 7.68 -4.59 -7.74
N ASP A 47 7.96 -3.83 -6.68
CA ASP A 47 8.58 -2.52 -6.77
C ASP A 47 10.09 -2.69 -6.51
N ASP A 48 10.94 -2.08 -7.34
CA ASP A 48 12.39 -2.09 -7.16
C ASP A 48 12.84 -1.40 -5.85
N THR A 49 11.96 -0.63 -5.22
CA THR A 49 12.20 0.00 -3.92
C THR A 49 11.59 -0.83 -2.80
N LEU A 50 12.45 -1.35 -1.91
CA LEU A 50 12.06 -2.16 -0.75
C LEU A 50 10.89 -1.57 0.05
N VAL A 51 10.92 -0.27 0.33
CA VAL A 51 9.87 0.42 1.09
C VAL A 51 8.84 1.02 0.12
N SER A 52 7.82 0.23 -0.20
CA SER A 52 6.69 0.58 -1.09
C SER A 52 5.42 -0.11 -0.60
N CYS A 53 4.25 0.51 -0.71
CA CYS A 53 2.98 -0.14 -0.36
C CYS A 53 2.72 -1.39 -1.23
N TYR A 54 3.35 -1.47 -2.40
CA TYR A 54 3.33 -2.63 -3.29
C TYR A 54 4.22 -3.79 -2.80
N ASN A 55 5.15 -3.51 -1.90
CA ASN A 55 6.04 -4.50 -1.28
C ASN A 55 5.69 -4.71 0.20
N CYS A 56 4.49 -4.32 0.62
CA CYS A 56 4.03 -4.51 2.00
C CYS A 56 3.20 -5.80 2.09
N MET A 57 3.49 -6.69 3.05
CA MET A 57 2.69 -7.90 3.29
C MET A 57 1.24 -7.58 3.69
N ASN A 58 0.99 -6.37 4.21
CA ASN A 58 -0.33 -5.90 4.61
C ASN A 58 -1.15 -5.32 3.44
N ARG A 59 -0.88 -5.77 2.21
CA ARG A 59 -1.63 -5.40 1.00
C ARG A 59 -2.50 -6.54 0.52
N ARG A 60 -3.55 -6.22 -0.23
CA ARG A 60 -4.30 -7.16 -1.05
C ARG A 60 -4.42 -6.60 -2.45
N TRP A 61 -3.91 -7.37 -3.43
CA TRP A 61 -4.06 -7.06 -4.85
C TRP A 61 -5.50 -7.26 -5.30
N LEU A 62 -6.05 -6.24 -5.95
CA LEU A 62 -7.33 -6.27 -6.65
C LEU A 62 -7.05 -6.11 -8.15
N ILE A 63 -8.06 -6.41 -8.97
CA ILE A 63 -7.97 -6.22 -10.42
C ILE A 63 -7.68 -4.76 -10.83
N ASP A 64 -8.13 -3.81 -10.01
CA ASP A 64 -8.11 -2.38 -10.29
C ASP A 64 -7.33 -1.56 -9.24
N GLY A 65 -6.62 -2.22 -8.31
CA GLY A 65 -5.87 -1.48 -7.30
C GLY A 65 -5.35 -2.32 -6.15
N VAL A 66 -5.07 -1.61 -5.06
CA VAL A 66 -4.48 -2.19 -3.86
C VAL A 66 -5.30 -1.81 -2.64
N GLU A 67 -5.70 -2.80 -1.86
CA GLU A 67 -6.31 -2.63 -0.54
C GLU A 67 -5.23 -2.74 0.53
N CYS A 68 -5.24 -1.86 1.54
CA CYS A 68 -4.44 -2.06 2.75
C CYS A 68 -5.27 -2.79 3.81
N ILE A 69 -4.83 -3.99 4.19
CA ILE A 69 -5.55 -4.86 5.14
C ILE A 69 -5.20 -4.58 6.61
N GLN A 70 -4.19 -3.75 6.87
CA GLN A 70 -3.80 -3.33 8.23
C GLN A 70 -4.92 -2.60 9.00
N PHE A 71 -5.92 -2.06 8.29
CA PHE A 71 -7.01 -1.26 8.84
C PHE A 71 -8.33 -2.02 8.97
N LYS A 72 -8.32 -3.35 8.78
CA LYS A 72 -9.48 -4.18 9.09
C LYS A 72 -9.74 -4.29 10.58
#